data_AF-A0A2M7CH99-F1
#
_entry.id   AF-A0A2M7CH99-F1
#
_cell.length_a   1.000
_cell.length_b   1.000
_cell.length_c   1.000
_cell.angle_alpha   90.00
_cell.angle_beta   90.00
_cell.angle_gamma   90.00
#
_symmetry.space_group_name_H-M   'P 1'
#
loop_
_entity.id
_entity.type
_entity.pdbx_description
1 polymer ?
#
loop_
_entity_poly.entity_id
_entity_poly.type
_entity_poly.pdbx_seq_one_letter_code
_entity_poly.pdbx_strand_id
1 'polypeptide(L)' 'MLKTISEVKETGWNALVERLGIAGATLFVLEYEKGYGDYTEERKRIFNKKKLDEIVKEMKRK' A
#
# COMPACT_ATOMS: atom_id res chain seq x y z
N MET A 1 16.09 -19.80 6.66
CA MET A 1 14.86 -19.40 7.37
C MET A 1 14.34 -18.11 6.74
N LEU A 2 13.02 -17.99 6.59
CA LEU A 2 12.41 -16.71 6.22
C LEU A 2 12.56 -15.74 7.39
N LYS A 3 13.03 -14.52 7.11
CA LYS A 3 13.09 -13.45 8.10
C LYS A 3 11.68 -13.10 8.58
N THR A 4 11.55 -12.82 9.87
CA THR A 4 10.36 -12.23 10.46
C THR A 4 10.11 -10.84 9.88
N ILE A 5 8.87 -10.36 9.98
CA ILE A 5 8.53 -8.99 9.57
C ILE A 5 9.38 -7.95 10.32
N SER A 6 9.71 -8.21 11.58
CA SER A 6 10.55 -7.32 12.38
C SER A 6 11.96 -7.21 11.81
N GLU A 7 12.58 -8.36 11.49
CA GLU A 7 13.93 -8.41 10.90
C GLU A 7 13.98 -7.76 9.52
N VAL A 8 12.91 -7.89 8.71
CA VAL A 8 12.81 -7.21 7.42
C VAL A 8 12.72 -5.69 7.61
N LYS A 9 11.91 -5.22 8.56
CA LYS A 9 11.79 -3.78 8.86
C LYS A 9 13.10 -3.18 9.35
N GLU A 10 13.79 -3.87 10.25
CA GLU A 10 15.09 -3.44 10.76
C GLU A 10 16.14 -3.38 9.64
N THR A 11 16.20 -4.43 8.79
CA THR A 11 17.11 -4.45 7.64
C THR A 11 16.82 -3.27 6.70
N GLY A 12 15.54 -3.01 6.40
CA GLY A 12 15.14 -1.90 5.53
C GLY A 12 15.45 -0.53 6.12
N TRP A 13 15.20 -0.34 7.42
CA TRP A 13 15.57 0.89 8.13
C TRP A 13 17.07 1.16 8.07
N ASN A 14 17.89 0.16 8.37
CA ASN A 14 19.35 0.31 8.35
C ASN A 14 19.86 0.68 6.95
N ALA A 15 19.32 0.05 5.90
CA ALA A 15 19.65 0.39 4.51
C ALA A 15 19.27 1.84 4.14
N LEU A 16 18.11 2.32 4.61
CA LEU A 16 17.69 3.71 4.40
C LEU A 16 18.61 4.69 5.14
N VAL A 17 18.96 4.41 6.40
CA VAL A 17 19.86 5.26 7.20
C VAL A 17 21.26 5.29 6.61
N GLU A 18 21.79 4.16 6.15
CA GLU A 18 23.09 4.08 5.47
C GLU A 18 23.13 4.97 4.22
N ARG A 19 22.03 4.98 3.44
CA ARG A 19 22.00 5.69 2.16
C ARG A 19 21.62 7.17 2.27
N LEU A 20 20.72 7.51 3.18
CA LEU A 20 20.07 8.82 3.26
C LEU A 20 20.41 9.60 4.55
N GLY A 21 21.12 8.96 5.49
CA GLY A 21 21.27 9.47 6.86
C GLY A 21 19.96 9.38 7.65
N ILE A 22 20.07 9.56 8.97
CA ILE A 22 18.93 9.42 9.90
C ILE A 22 17.77 10.36 9.56
N ALA A 23 18.07 11.61 9.18
CA ALA A 23 17.07 12.61 8.82
C ALA A 23 16.36 12.27 7.50
N GLY A 24 17.12 11.88 6.46
CA GLY A 24 16.55 11.52 5.16
C GLY A 24 15.73 10.23 5.21
N ALA A 25 16.20 9.21 5.93
CA ALA A 25 15.46 7.98 6.17
C ALA A 25 14.14 8.24 6.91
N THR A 26 14.17 9.12 7.92
CA THR A 26 12.97 9.52 8.65
C THR A 26 11.97 10.26 7.75
N LEU A 27 12.44 11.22 6.96
CA LEU A 27 11.59 11.94 6.00
C LEU A 27 10.97 10.99 4.98
N PHE A 28 11.73 10.04 4.44
CA PHE A 28 11.22 9.05 3.49
C PHE A 28 10.11 8.18 4.08
N VAL A 29 10.24 7.74 5.34
CA VAL A 29 9.21 6.94 6.02
C VAL A 29 7.96 7.78 6.32
N LEU A 30 8.15 9.07 6.63
CA LEU A 30 7.06 10.00 6.92
C LEU A 30 6.45 10.63 5.66
N GLU A 31 7.08 10.46 4.51
CA GLU A 31 6.60 10.99 3.24
C GLU A 31 5.25 10.35 2.93
N TYR A 32 4.24 11.20 2.93
CA TYR A 32 2.91 10.86 2.45
C TYR A 32 2.64 11.74 1.24
N GLU A 33 2.52 11.12 0.08
CA GLU A 33 1.99 11.82 -1.08
C GLU A 33 0.49 11.94 -0.92
N LYS A 34 -0.02 13.15 -1.14
CA LYS A 34 -1.45 13.34 -1.34
C LYS A 34 -1.82 12.56 -2.60
N GLY A 35 -2.45 11.40 -2.41
CA GLY A 35 -2.97 10.61 -3.53
C GLY A 35 -3.84 11.47 -4.44
N TYR A 36 -3.83 11.16 -5.73
CA TYR A 36 -4.64 11.87 -6.72
C TYR A 36 -5.95 11.13 -6.97
N GLY A 37 -6.96 11.87 -7.44
CA GLY A 37 -8.25 11.33 -7.85
C GLY A 37 -9.34 11.43 -6.79
N ASP A 38 -10.55 11.06 -7.21
CA ASP A 38 -11.73 10.97 -6.35
C ASP A 38 -12.15 9.50 -6.27
N TYR A 39 -11.64 8.81 -5.24
CA TYR A 39 -11.98 7.41 -5.00
C TYR A 39 -13.50 7.22 -4.78
N THR A 40 -14.21 8.23 -4.30
CA THR A 40 -15.67 8.14 -4.10
C THR A 40 -16.38 8.02 -5.44
N GLU A 41 -16.02 8.87 -6.40
CA GLU A 41 -16.57 8.81 -7.77
C GLU A 41 -16.06 7.60 -8.55
N GLU A 42 -14.79 7.24 -8.38
CA GLU A 42 -14.20 6.09 -9.05
C GLU A 42 -14.80 4.77 -8.57
N ARG A 43 -15.00 4.61 -7.26
CA ARG A 43 -15.69 3.45 -6.68
C ARG A 43 -17.12 3.31 -7.23
N LYS A 44 -17.84 4.42 -7.41
CA LYS A 44 -19.18 4.41 -8.01
C LYS A 44 -19.14 3.89 -9.45
N ARG A 45 -18.14 4.29 -10.25
CA ARG A 45 -17.95 3.81 -11.64
C ARG A 45 -17.56 2.34 -11.70
N ILE A 46 -16.57 1.91 -10.92
CA ILE A 46 -16.05 0.53 -10.94
C ILE A 46 -17.14 -0.48 -10.56
N PHE A 47 -17.81 -0.22 -9.43
CA PHE A 47 -18.76 -1.18 -8.87
C PHE A 47 -20.18 -0.95 -9.33
N ASN A 48 -20.55 0.24 -9.80
CA ASN A 48 -21.87 0.57 -10.35
C ASN A 48 -23.05 -0.04 -9.56
N LYS A 49 -23.04 0.13 -8.24
CA LYS A 49 -24.05 -0.41 -7.30
C LYS A 49 -24.17 -1.95 -7.24
N LYS A 50 -23.23 -2.70 -7.80
CA LYS A 50 -23.14 -4.16 -7.65
C LYS A 50 -23.13 -4.53 -6.17
N LYS A 51 -23.90 -5.56 -5.84
CA LYS A 51 -23.84 -6.20 -4.53
C LYS A 51 -22.56 -7.03 -4.42
N LEU A 52 -22.09 -7.22 -3.19
CA LEU A 52 -20.91 -8.03 -2.90
C LEU A 52 -21.00 -9.42 -3.54
N ASP A 53 -22.17 -10.07 -3.45
CA ASP A 53 -22.38 -11.41 -4.00
C ASP A 53 -22.19 -11.49 -5.52
N GLU A 54 -22.53 -10.42 -6.24
CA GLU A 54 -22.34 -10.33 -7.69
C GLU A 54 -20.86 -10.24 -8.04
N ILE A 55 -20.11 -9.42 -7.29
CA ILE A 55 -18.66 -9.28 -7.43
C ILE A 55 -17.96 -10.61 -7.16
N VAL A 56 -18.34 -11.31 -6.08
CA VAL A 56 -17.77 -12.62 -5.74
C VAL A 56 -18.08 -13.67 -6.81
N LYS A 57 -19.29 -13.66 -7.38
CA LYS A 57 -19.65 -14.55 -8.49
C LYS A 57 -18.82 -14.28 -9.75
N GLU A 58 -18.56 -13.03 -10.09
CA GLU A 58 -17.71 -12.65 -11.22
C GLU A 58 -16.27 -13.12 -11.04
N MET A 59 -15.70 -12.96 -9.83
CA MET A 59 -14.34 -13.43 -9.52
C MET A 59 -14.20 -14.94 -9.69
N LYS A 60 -15.21 -15.73 -9.29
CA LYS A 60 -15.21 -17.19 -9.38
C LYS A 60 -15.50 -17.74 -10.78
N ARG A 61 -15.95 -16.90 -11.71
CA ARG A 61 -16.23 -17.27 -13.11
C ARG A 61 -14.99 -17.19 -14.00
N LYS A 62 -13.90 -16.61 -13.51
CA LYS A 62 -12.57 -16.61 -14.12
C LYS A 62 -11.69 -17.65 -13.45
#